data_AF-A0A2N2KSN9-F1
#
_entry.id   AF-A0A2N2KSN9-F1
#
_cell.length_a   1.000
_cell.length_b   1.000
_cell.length_c   1.000
_cell.angle_alpha   90.00
_cell.angle_beta   90.00
_cell.angle_gamma   90.00
#
_symmetry.space_group_name_H-M   'P 1'
#
loop_
_entity.id
_entity.type
_entity.pdbx_description
1 polymer ?
#
loop_
_entity_poly.entity_id
_entity_poly.type
_entity_poly.pdbx_seq_one_letter_code
_entity_poly.pdbx_strand_id
1 'polypeptide(L)' 'MNKDEEVKQAIKAAAKRVFAKWGLNKTTMEDIAGEAGKGKSTLYYYFKSKEEIFETVAID' A
#
# COMPACT_ATOMS: atom_id res chain seq x y z
N MET A 1 7.28 -11.89 -13.83
CA MET A 1 6.33 -10.85 -13.36
C MET A 1 6.68 -9.57 -14.08
N ASN A 2 5.72 -8.74 -14.50
CA ASN A 2 6.08 -7.45 -15.09
C ASN A 2 6.39 -6.44 -13.96
N LYS A 3 7.04 -5.33 -14.32
CA LYS A 3 7.50 -4.32 -13.34
C LYS A 3 6.34 -3.71 -12.54
N ASP A 4 5.17 -3.58 -13.14
CA ASP A 4 3.97 -3.05 -12.47
C ASP A 4 3.48 -3.98 -11.36
N GLU A 5 3.44 -5.28 -11.63
CA GLU A 5 3.05 -6.26 -10.62
C GLU A 5 4.06 -6.34 -9.47
N GLU A 6 5.37 -6.20 -9.75
CA GLU A 6 6.38 -6.09 -8.68
C GLU A 6 6.15 -4.87 -7.78
N VAL A 7 5.82 -3.72 -8.38
CA VAL A 7 5.53 -2.50 -7.60
C VAL A 7 4.24 -2.63 -6.80
N LYS A 8 3.18 -3.18 -7.39
CA LYS A 8 1.92 -3.46 -6.66
C LYS A 8 2.16 -4.38 -5.47
N GLN A 9 2.93 -5.45 -5.65
CA GLN A 9 3.24 -6.39 -4.56
C GLN A 9 4.06 -5.71 -3.45
N ALA A 10 5.03 -4.86 -3.80
CA ALA A 10 5.78 -4.08 -2.81
C ALA A 10 4.87 -3.14 -2.00
N ILE A 11 3.92 -2.45 -2.67
CA ILE A 11 2.93 -1.59 -2.00
C ILE A 11 2.05 -2.41 -1.06
N LYS A 12 1.52 -3.56 -1.51
CA LYS A 12 0.69 -4.45 -0.67
C LYS A 12 1.44 -4.95 0.56
N ALA A 13 2.69 -5.38 0.39
CA ALA A 13 3.51 -5.86 1.50
C ALA A 13 3.80 -4.77 2.54
N ALA A 14 4.10 -3.54 2.08
CA ALA A 14 4.24 -2.38 2.95
C ALA A 14 2.94 -2.05 3.68
N ALA A 15 1.82 -2.01 2.95
CA ALA A 15 0.51 -1.71 3.52
C ALA A 15 0.11 -2.71 4.62
N LYS A 16 0.34 -4.03 4.41
CA LYS A 16 0.11 -5.05 5.45
C LYS A 16 0.84 -4.71 6.75
N ARG A 17 2.11 -4.29 6.68
CA ARG A 17 2.90 -3.92 7.87
C ARG A 17 2.37 -2.66 8.56
N VAL A 18 2.05 -1.62 7.78
CA VAL A 18 1.55 -0.35 8.31
C VAL A 18 0.17 -0.53 8.95
N PHE A 19 -0.74 -1.23 8.29
CA PHE A 19 -2.08 -1.53 8.82
C PHE A 19 -2.01 -2.40 10.07
N ALA A 20 -1.15 -3.41 10.11
CA ALA A 20 -0.97 -4.24 11.31
C ALA A 20 -0.45 -3.42 12.51
N LYS A 21 0.35 -2.38 12.26
CA LYS A 21 0.91 -1.52 13.30
C LYS A 21 -0.06 -0.47 13.82
N TRP A 22 -0.84 0.15 12.94
CA TRP A 22 -1.61 1.36 13.28
C TRP A 22 -3.12 1.23 13.08
N GLY A 23 -3.57 0.19 12.36
CA GLY A 23 -4.93 0.04 11.87
C GLY A 23 -5.26 0.96 10.68
N LEU A 24 -6.35 0.66 9.97
CA LEU A 24 -6.80 1.41 8.79
C LEU A 24 -7.00 2.90 9.04
N ASN A 25 -7.66 3.26 10.15
CA ASN A 25 -8.04 4.65 10.44
C ASN A 25 -6.82 5.57 10.61
N LYS A 26 -5.77 5.10 11.29
CA LYS A 26 -4.56 5.90 11.56
C LYS A 26 -3.51 5.83 10.45
N THR A 27 -3.69 4.96 9.45
CA THR A 27 -2.76 4.82 8.33
C THR A 27 -3.08 5.86 7.26
N THR A 28 -2.06 6.41 6.60
CA THR A 28 -2.19 7.28 5.42
C THR A 28 -1.49 6.68 4.21
N MET A 29 -1.78 7.20 3.02
CA MET A 29 -1.04 6.84 1.79
C MET A 29 0.44 7.22 1.88
N GLU A 30 0.79 8.24 2.66
CA GLU A 30 2.19 8.64 2.88
C GLU A 30 2.95 7.58 3.68
N ASP A 31 2.33 7.04 4.74
CA ASP A 31 2.95 6.01 5.58
C ASP A 31 3.25 4.75 4.77
N ILE A 32 2.31 4.34 3.91
CA ILE A 32 2.48 3.18 3.02
C ILE A 32 3.57 3.47 1.98
N ALA A 33 3.61 4.68 1.41
CA ALA A 33 4.62 5.07 0.45
C ALA A 33 6.03 5.02 1.05
N GLY A 34 6.18 5.57 2.26
CA GLY A 34 7.42 5.55 3.03
C GLY A 34 7.88 4.12 3.33
N GLU A 35 6.98 3.26 3.83
CA GLU A 35 7.27 1.85 4.10
C GLU A 35 7.62 1.06 2.82
N ALA A 36 7.02 1.40 1.68
CA ALA A 36 7.30 0.78 0.39
C ALA A 36 8.59 1.30 -0.28
N GLY A 37 9.20 2.37 0.24
CA GLY A 37 10.30 3.08 -0.42
C GLY A 37 9.89 3.65 -1.77
N LYS A 38 8.65 4.13 -1.89
CA LYS A 38 8.06 4.69 -3.13
C LYS A 38 7.56 6.11 -2.89
N GLY A 39 7.38 6.86 -3.98
CA GLY A 39 6.71 8.14 -3.92
C GLY A 39 5.19 7.98 -3.77
N LYS A 40 4.54 8.92 -3.10
CA LYS A 40 3.07 8.94 -2.95
C LYS A 40 2.34 8.89 -4.30
N SER A 41 2.86 9.58 -5.32
CA SER A 41 2.32 9.55 -6.68
C SER A 41 2.33 8.16 -7.31
N THR A 42 3.35 7.35 -7.00
CA THR A 42 3.43 5.94 -7.44
C THR A 42 2.31 5.13 -6.80
N LEU A 43 2.00 5.34 -5.52
CA LEU A 43 0.88 4.64 -4.90
C LEU A 43 -0.45 5.03 -5.55
N TYR A 44 -0.69 6.33 -5.75
CA TYR A 44 -1.92 6.80 -6.41
C TYR A 44 -2.08 6.35 -7.86
N TYR A 45 -0.98 6.01 -8.53
CA TYR A 45 -1.03 5.39 -9.86
C TYR A 45 -1.64 3.96 -9.80
N TYR A 46 -1.36 3.19 -8.75
CA TYR A 46 -1.83 1.81 -8.62
C TYR A 46 -3.09 1.65 -7.77
N PHE A 47 -3.32 2.53 -6.79
CA PHE A 47 -4.43 2.47 -5.84
C PHE A 47 -4.96 3.87 -5.54
N LYS A 48 -6.27 4.06 -5.64
CA LYS A 48 -6.95 5.34 -5.44
C LYS A 48 -7.02 5.75 -3.98
N SER A 49 -7.01 4.79 -3.05
CA SER A 49 -7.07 5.07 -1.61
C SER A 49 -6.43 3.98 -0.76
N LYS A 50 -6.25 4.28 0.53
CA LYS A 50 -5.77 3.28 1.51
C LYS A 50 -6.81 2.19 1.74
N GLU A 51 -8.09 2.51 1.60
CA GLU A 51 -9.20 1.57 1.72
C GLU A 51 -9.16 0.55 0.59
N GLU A 52 -8.90 0.97 -0.66
CA GLU A 52 -8.70 0.06 -1.78
C GLU A 52 -7.52 -0.89 -1.52
N ILE A 53 -6.39 -0.36 -1.03
CA ILE A 53 -5.24 -1.20 -0.67
C ILE A 53 -5.62 -2.18 0.44
N PHE A 54 -6.32 -1.71 1.47
CA PHE A 54 -6.78 -2.52 2.60
C PHE A 54 -7.66 -3.67 2.15
N GLU A 55 -8.64 -3.43 1.28
CA GLU A 55 -9.48 -4.47 0.68
C GLU A 55 -8.63 -5.53 -0.04
N THR A 56 -7.58 -5.11 -0.77
CA THR A 56 -6.72 -6.05 -1.48
C THR A 56 -5.82 -6.92 -0.59
N VAL A 57 -5.60 -6.51 0.67
CA VAL A 57 -4.69 -7.22 1.59
C VAL A 57 -5.42 -7.88 2.77
N ALA A 58 -6.69 -7.53 3.00
CA ALA A 58 -7.52 -8.12 4.03
C ALA A 58 -8.13 -9.48 3.62
N ILE A 59 -8.14 -9.78 2.32
CA ILE A 59 -8.69 -11.03 1.73
C ILE A 59 -7.57 -12.04 1.37
N ASP A 60 -6.30 -11.63 1.51
CA ASP A 60 -5.12 -12.45 1.22
C ASP A 60 -4.75 -13.43 2.35
#